data_AF-A0A0D6LTR9-F1
#
_entry.id   AF-A0A0D6LTR9-F1
#
_cell.length_a   1.000
_cell.length_b   1.000
_cell.length_c   1.000
_cell.angle_alpha   90.00
_cell.angle_beta   90.00
_cell.angle_gamma   90.00
#
_symmetry.space_group_name_H-M   'P 1'
#
loop_
_entity.id
_entity.type
_entity.pdbx_description
1 polymer ?
#
loop_
_entity_poly.entity_id
_entity_poly.type
_entity_poly.pdbx_seq_one_letter_code
_entity_poly.pdbx_strand_id
1 'polypeptide(L)' 'MRYSPPQMTRAKVTNRDVNEHGVVTYKLEHQEIYRPSAGGLPDEVSTPSPDLCGLLEDLVTGQEYLIGGK' A
#
# COMPACT_ATOMS: atom_id res chain seq x y z
N MET A 1 -3.59 -17.87 -19.73
CA MET A 1 -3.33 -16.92 -18.63
C MET A 1 -4.08 -15.64 -18.94
N ARG A 2 -5.06 -15.22 -18.12
CA ARG A 2 -5.68 -13.90 -18.26
C ARG A 2 -4.75 -12.88 -17.62
N TYR A 3 -4.25 -11.93 -18.40
CA TYR A 3 -3.47 -10.82 -17.89
C TYR A 3 -4.46 -9.81 -17.27
N SER A 4 -4.59 -9.81 -15.96
CA SER A 4 -5.29 -8.73 -15.27
C SER A 4 -4.33 -7.54 -15.19
N PRO A 5 -4.67 -6.37 -15.74
CA PRO A 5 -3.84 -5.19 -15.61
C PRO A 5 -3.69 -4.82 -14.12
N PRO A 6 -2.53 -4.31 -13.69
CA PRO A 6 -2.32 -3.95 -12.29
C PRO A 6 -3.29 -2.85 -11.86
N GLN A 7 -3.79 -2.99 -10.65
CA GLN A 7 -4.59 -1.99 -9.95
C GLN A 7 -3.71 -0.79 -9.64
N MET A 8 -4.27 0.41 -9.75
CA MET A 8 -3.50 1.62 -9.49
C MET A 8 -4.39 2.70 -8.88
N THR A 9 -3.94 3.24 -7.76
CA THR A 9 -4.65 4.27 -6.98
C THR A 9 -3.65 5.24 -6.37
N ARG A 10 -4.06 6.50 -6.27
CA ARG A 10 -3.40 7.47 -5.41
C ARG A 10 -4.05 7.38 -4.03
N ALA A 11 -3.26 7.08 -3.01
CA ALA A 11 -3.75 6.94 -1.65
C ALA A 11 -2.84 7.68 -0.66
N LYS A 12 -3.46 8.20 0.39
CA LYS A 12 -2.78 8.82 1.52
C LYS A 12 -2.61 7.79 2.63
N VAL A 13 -1.41 7.70 3.20
CA VAL A 13 -1.19 6.86 4.38
C VAL A 13 -1.77 7.57 5.59
N THR A 14 -2.79 7.00 6.21
CA THR A 14 -3.48 7.59 7.38
C THR A 14 -2.98 7.02 8.69
N ASN A 15 -2.47 5.79 8.68
CA ASN A 15 -1.90 5.15 9.86
C ASN A 15 -0.81 4.15 9.46
N ARG A 16 0.12 3.91 10.38
CA ARG A 16 1.22 2.96 10.28
C ARG A 16 1.37 2.25 11.63
N ASP A 17 1.20 0.94 11.62
CA ASP A 17 1.38 0.08 12.81
C ASP A 17 2.46 -0.95 12.54
N VAL A 18 3.32 -1.23 13.52
CA VAL A 18 4.40 -2.22 13.40
C VAL A 18 4.20 -3.29 14.47
N ASN A 19 4.12 -4.55 14.03
CA ASN A 19 3.98 -5.66 14.96
C ASN A 19 5.34 -6.20 15.45
N GLU A 20 5.30 -7.10 16.43
CA GLU A 20 6.48 -7.73 17.04
C GLU A 20 7.35 -8.56 16.06
N HIS A 21 6.79 -8.92 14.89
CA HIS A 21 7.49 -9.66 13.84
C HIS A 21 8.12 -8.74 12.79
N GLY A 22 8.07 -7.43 12.96
CA GLY A 22 8.57 -6.46 12.00
C GLY A 22 7.73 -6.37 10.72
N VAL A 23 6.46 -6.77 10.78
CA VAL A 23 5.49 -6.49 9.70
C VAL A 23 4.88 -5.12 9.98
N VAL A 24 4.86 -4.28 8.96
CA VAL A 24 4.25 -2.96 8.99
C VAL A 24 2.92 -3.01 8.25
N THR A 25 1.88 -2.53 8.91
CA THR A 25 0.54 -2.39 8.36
C THR A 25 0.24 -0.90 8.14
N TYR A 26 -0.06 -0.54 6.88
CA TYR A 26 -0.41 0.81 6.48
C TYR A 26 -1.91 0.89 6.21
N LYS A 27 -2.57 1.87 6.80
CA LYS A 27 -3.94 2.24 6.43
C LYS A 27 -3.93 3.32 5.37
N LEU A 28 -4.77 3.14 4.37
CA LEU A 28 -4.80 3.93 3.14
C LEU A 28 -6.15 4.62 3.02
N GLU A 29 -6.12 5.89 2.63
CA GLU A 29 -7.30 6.64 2.20
C GLU A 29 -7.15 6.93 0.71
N HIS A 30 -7.97 6.27 -0.11
CA HIS A 30 -7.94 6.40 -1.57
C HIS A 30 -8.52 7.75 -2.02
N GLN A 31 -7.69 8.54 -2.69
CA GLN A 31 -8.06 9.86 -3.22
C GLN A 31 -8.51 9.76 -4.70
N GLU A 32 -7.76 8.99 -5.50
CA GLU A 32 -8.03 8.83 -6.93
C GLU A 32 -7.80 7.37 -7.34
N ILE A 33 -8.70 6.84 -8.18
CA ILE A 33 -8.66 5.45 -8.66
C ILE A 33 -8.42 5.48 -10.16
N TYR A 34 -7.22 5.11 -10.60
CA TYR A 34 -6.90 5.05 -12.02
C TYR A 34 -7.37 3.73 -12.65
N ARG A 35 -7.25 2.62 -11.91
CA ARG A 35 -7.65 1.29 -12.37
C ARG A 35 -8.24 0.46 -11.21
N PRO A 36 -9.57 0.35 -11.12
CA PRO A 36 -10.22 -0.52 -10.13
C PRO A 36 -10.04 -2.00 -10.53
N SER A 37 -9.90 -2.90 -9.56
CA SER A 37 -10.11 -4.33 -9.78
C SER A 37 -11.52 -4.78 -9.44
N ALA A 38 -11.87 -5.98 -9.91
CA ALA A 38 -13.09 -6.66 -9.50
C ALA A 38 -13.18 -6.93 -7.99
N GLY A 39 -12.06 -6.86 -7.24
CA GLY A 39 -12.02 -7.07 -5.80
C GLY A 39 -12.06 -5.80 -4.95
N GLY A 40 -12.10 -4.62 -5.58
CA GLY A 40 -11.95 -3.34 -4.87
C GLY A 40 -10.49 -3.00 -4.56
N LEU A 41 -10.27 -1.84 -3.94
CA LEU A 41 -8.95 -1.42 -3.47
C LEU A 41 -8.83 -1.75 -1.97
N PRO A 42 -7.66 -2.24 -1.51
CA PRO A 42 -7.47 -2.53 -0.10
C PRO A 42 -7.25 -1.22 0.69
N ASP A 43 -8.07 -0.99 1.69
CA ASP A 43 -7.90 0.13 2.65
C ASP A 43 -6.71 -0.11 3.60
N GLU A 44 -6.14 -1.32 3.61
CA GLU A 44 -5.03 -1.71 4.46
C GLU A 44 -4.05 -2.63 3.71
N VAL A 45 -2.75 -2.37 3.86
CA VAL A 45 -1.68 -3.16 3.24
C VAL A 45 -0.64 -3.51 4.29
N SER A 46 -0.29 -4.80 4.39
CA SER A 46 0.76 -5.28 5.29
C SER A 46 1.98 -5.74 4.49
N THR A 47 3.15 -5.24 4.83
CA THR A 47 4.44 -5.64 4.24
C THR A 47 5.47 -5.83 5.34
N PRO A 48 6.55 -6.59 5.10
CA PRO A 48 7.71 -6.54 6.00
C PRO A 48 8.22 -5.10 6.14
N SER A 49 8.85 -4.79 7.27
CA SER A 49 9.43 -3.47 7.51
C SER A 49 10.49 -3.14 6.45
N PRO A 50 10.63 -1.85 6.10
CA PRO A 50 11.62 -1.41 5.10
C PRO A 50 13.02 -1.94 5.40
N ASP A 51 13.44 -1.96 6.67
CA ASP A 51 14.73 -2.47 7.11
C ASP A 51 14.93 -3.95 6.76
N LEU A 52 13.89 -4.78 6.93
CA LEU A 52 13.93 -6.20 6.54
C LEU A 52 13.97 -6.39 5.02
N CYS A 53 13.49 -5.41 4.26
CA CYS A 53 13.51 -5.39 2.80
C CYS A 53 14.77 -4.69 2.22
N GLY A 54 15.67 -4.16 3.05
CA GLY A 54 16.83 -3.37 2.59
C GLY A 54 16.45 -2.05 1.94
N LEU A 55 15.26 -1.53 2.23
CA LEU A 55 14.77 -0.24 1.74
C LEU A 55 15.24 0.87 2.68
N LEU A 56 15.71 1.98 2.09
CA LEU A 56 16.22 3.14 2.83
C LEU A 56 15.10 4.06 3.33
N GLU A 57 13.92 4.01 2.71
CA GLU A 57 12.80 4.90 2.99
C GLU A 57 11.53 4.11 3.24
N ASP A 58 10.76 4.59 4.22
CA ASP A 58 9.45 4.06 4.58
C ASP A 58 8.34 4.97 4.05
N LEU A 59 7.11 4.46 4.02
CA LEU A 59 5.91 5.25 3.82
C LEU A 59 5.61 6.10 5.06
N VAL A 60 5.29 7.38 4.82
CA VAL A 60 5.09 8.38 5.87
C VAL A 60 3.60 8.69 6.03
N THR A 61 3.12 8.69 7.28
CA THR A 61 1.75 9.10 7.59
C THR A 61 1.50 10.53 7.16
N GLY A 62 0.38 10.76 6.50
CA GLY A 62 -0.01 12.05 5.95
C GLY A 62 0.44 12.27 4.50
N GLN A 63 1.36 11.45 3.98
CA GLN A 63 1.87 11.57 2.62
C GLN A 63 1.04 10.74 1.63
N GLU A 64 0.93 11.26 0.41
CA GLU A 64 0.27 10.60 -0.70
C GLU A 64 1.26 9.81 -1.55
N TYR A 65 0.85 8.62 -1.96
CA TYR A 65 1.64 7.73 -2.80
C TYR A 65 0.81 7.16 -3.94
N LEU A 66 1.50 6.82 -5.02
CA LEU A 66 0.93 6.02 -6.08
C LEU A 66 1.14 4.55 -5.73
N ILE A 67 0.04 3.82 -5.50
CA ILE A 67 0.06 2.43 -5.06
C ILE A 67 -0.41 1.55 -6.21
N GLY A 68 0.41 0.55 -6.54
CA GLY A 68 0.17 -0.42 -7.60
C GLY A 68 0.18 -1.86 -7.07
N GLY A 69 -0.77 -2.68 -7.49
CA GLY A 69 -0.89 -4.08 -7.08
C GLY A 69 -1.35 -4.98 -8.23
N LYS A 70 -1.09 -6.28 -8.12
CA LYS A 70 -1.51 -7.29 -9.11
C LYS A 70 -2.66 -8.13 -8.59
#